data_AF-A0A7S3AED6-F1
#
_entry.id   AF-A0A7S3AED6-F1
#
_cell.length_a   1.000
_cell.length_b   1.000
_cell.length_c   1.000
_cell.angle_alpha   90.00
_cell.angle_beta   90.00
_cell.angle_gamma   90.00
#
_symmetry.space_group_name_H-M   'P 1'
#
loop_
_entity.id
_entity.type
_entity.pdbx_description
1 polymer ?
#
loop_
_entity_poly.entity_id
_entity_poly.type
_entity_poly.pdbx_seq_one_letter_code
_entity_poly.pdbx_strand_id
1 'polypeptide(L)'
;GSLINLLRQFAKLHSDKKQISVGFIGYPNVGKSSIINTLKKKKVCKVAPIPGETKVWQYITLMKSIYLIDCPGTVQPSGNSDEDAVLKGVVRIEQLRQADDYIEELLLRVKPEYIQRTYGIMDWKDHIDFLEQYGTKIGKLLKGGEPDINAAAKLCLHDFQRGRLP
;
A
#
# COMPACT_ATOMS: atom_id res chain seq x y z
N GLY A 1 1.96 21.46 -13.97
CA GLY A 1 1.27 20.51 -13.07
C GLY A 1 0.64 21.29 -11.94
N SER A 2 -0.61 20.98 -11.60
CA SER A 2 -1.40 21.71 -10.59
C SER A 2 -0.66 21.88 -9.26
N LEU A 3 -0.03 20.81 -8.75
CA LEU A 3 0.71 20.84 -7.49
C LEU A 3 1.92 21.79 -7.53
N ILE A 4 2.69 21.81 -8.62
CA ILE A 4 3.83 22.75 -8.75
C ILE A 4 3.36 24.21 -8.72
N ASN A 5 2.23 24.50 -9.38
CA ASN A 5 1.65 25.85 -9.38
C ASN A 5 1.21 26.25 -7.97
N LEU A 6 0.58 25.34 -7.23
CA LEU A 6 0.21 25.56 -5.83
C LEU A 6 1.43 25.86 -4.95
N LEU A 7 2.49 25.04 -5.05
CA LEU A 7 3.72 25.26 -4.28
C LEU A 7 4.39 26.61 -4.60
N ARG A 8 4.33 27.06 -5.86
CA ARG A 8 4.80 28.39 -6.27
C ARG A 8 3.96 29.53 -5.69
N GLN A 9 2.64 29.35 -5.62
CA GLN A 9 1.77 30.33 -4.97
C GLN A 9 2.10 30.47 -3.49
N PHE A 10 2.30 29.35 -2.78
CA PHE A 10 2.77 29.39 -1.38
C PHE A 10 4.13 30.06 -1.24
N ALA A 11 5.07 29.79 -2.15
CA ALA A 11 6.37 30.47 -2.12
C ALA A 11 6.25 31.98 -2.35
N LYS A 12 5.29 32.43 -3.17
CA LYS A 12 5.03 33.86 -3.40
C LYS A 12 4.37 34.54 -2.19
N LEU A 13 3.46 33.84 -1.50
CA LEU A 13 2.81 34.32 -0.28
C LEU A 13 3.82 34.54 0.85
N HIS A 14 4.83 33.68 0.95
CA HIS A 14 5.93 33.79 1.92
C HIS A 14 7.19 34.41 1.33
N SER A 15 7.03 35.54 0.61
CA SER A 15 8.14 36.25 -0.05
C SER A 15 9.16 36.85 0.91
N ASP A 16 8.78 37.04 2.18
CA ASP A 16 9.64 37.43 3.30
C ASP A 16 10.65 36.32 3.67
N LYS A 17 10.33 35.06 3.35
CA LYS A 17 11.22 33.92 3.59
C LYS A 17 12.03 33.60 2.34
N LYS A 18 13.34 33.42 2.54
CA LYS A 18 14.26 32.98 1.47
C LYS A 18 13.86 31.64 0.83
N GLN A 19 13.24 30.76 1.62
CA GLN A 19 12.84 29.42 1.21
C GLN A 19 11.66 28.90 2.02
N ILE A 20 10.84 28.06 1.40
CA ILE A 20 9.78 27.29 2.06
C ILE A 20 10.12 25.80 2.06
N SER A 21 9.67 25.10 3.11
CA SER A 21 9.80 23.65 3.25
C SER A 21 8.42 23.02 3.33
N VAL A 22 8.19 21.96 2.54
CA VAL A 22 6.87 21.32 2.40
C VAL A 22 7.02 19.84 2.74
N GLY A 23 6.38 19.42 3.82
CA GLY A 23 6.39 18.02 4.27
C GLY A 23 5.29 17.18 3.64
N PHE A 24 5.62 15.95 3.26
CA PHE A 24 4.68 14.93 2.84
C PHE A 24 4.39 13.99 4.01
N ILE A 25 3.16 14.02 4.51
CA ILE A 25 2.72 13.24 5.68
C ILE A 25 1.55 12.34 5.24
N GLY A 26 1.47 11.14 5.83
CA GLY A 26 0.39 10.20 5.56
C GLY A 26 0.79 8.75 5.82
N TYR A 27 -0.17 7.84 5.68
CA TYR A 27 0.00 6.40 5.89
C TYR A 27 1.17 5.82 5.08
N PRO A 28 1.78 4.69 5.52
CA PRO A 28 2.69 3.91 4.68
C PRO A 28 2.07 3.61 3.30
N ASN A 29 2.91 3.44 2.28
CA ASN A 29 2.52 3.02 0.93
C ASN A 29 1.55 3.93 0.12
N VAL A 30 1.08 5.07 0.66
CA VAL A 30 0.23 6.03 -0.09
C VAL A 30 0.95 6.80 -1.22
N GLY A 31 2.22 6.50 -1.49
CA GLY A 31 2.96 7.09 -2.61
C GLY A 31 3.66 8.43 -2.34
N LYS A 32 3.89 8.82 -1.08
CA LYS A 32 4.61 10.06 -0.70
C LYS A 32 5.91 10.26 -1.48
N SER A 33 6.82 9.29 -1.36
CA SER A 33 8.11 9.26 -2.05
C SER A 33 7.97 9.21 -3.59
N SER A 34 6.93 8.55 -4.10
CA SER A 34 6.62 8.50 -5.54
C SER A 34 6.18 9.87 -6.08
N ILE A 35 5.39 10.63 -5.32
CA ILE A 35 5.01 12.01 -5.67
C ILE A 35 6.25 12.90 -5.74
N ILE A 36 7.16 12.79 -4.76
CA ILE A 36 8.40 13.57 -4.76
C ILE A 36 9.28 13.23 -5.97
N ASN A 37 9.47 11.94 -6.27
CA ASN A 37 10.19 11.49 -7.46
C ASN A 37 9.58 12.04 -8.75
N THR A 38 8.24 12.07 -8.82
CA THR A 38 7.50 12.62 -9.97
C THR A 38 7.70 14.12 -10.10
N LEU A 39 7.61 14.87 -8.99
CA LEU A 39 7.89 16.31 -8.97
C LEU A 39 9.32 16.63 -9.39
N LYS A 40 10.28 15.77 -9.00
CA LYS A 40 11.69 15.94 -9.33
C LYS A 40 12.06 15.43 -10.73
N LYS A 41 11.19 14.64 -11.37
CA LYS A 41 11.42 13.94 -12.64
C LYS A 41 12.67 13.03 -12.62
N LYS A 42 13.06 12.55 -11.44
CA LYS A 42 14.15 11.59 -11.24
C LYS A 42 13.95 10.82 -9.93
N LYS A 43 14.56 9.64 -9.83
CA LYS A 43 14.54 8.82 -8.63
C LYS A 43 15.48 9.40 -7.57
N VAL A 44 14.92 10.15 -6.62
CA VAL A 44 15.63 10.72 -5.45
C VAL A 44 15.29 9.98 -4.17
N CYS A 45 14.02 9.61 -3.99
CA CYS A 45 13.56 8.78 -2.89
C CYS A 45 13.59 7.31 -3.29
N LYS A 46 13.94 6.44 -2.34
CA LYS A 46 13.67 5.00 -2.46
C LYS A 46 12.17 4.77 -2.42
N VAL A 47 11.70 3.84 -3.23
CA VAL A 47 10.28 3.45 -3.34
C VAL A 47 10.23 1.93 -3.48
N ALA A 48 9.33 1.32 -2.73
CA ALA A 48 9.07 -0.11 -2.77
C ALA A 48 7.61 -0.36 -2.38
N PRO A 49 6.97 -1.43 -2.88
CA PRO A 49 5.60 -1.81 -2.53
C PRO A 49 5.54 -2.53 -1.18
N ILE A 50 6.34 -2.08 -0.21
CA ILE A 50 6.42 -2.63 1.15
C ILE A 50 6.40 -1.49 2.17
N PRO A 51 5.67 -1.65 3.29
CA PRO A 51 5.65 -0.63 4.31
C PRO A 51 7.02 -0.49 5.01
N GLY A 52 7.31 0.75 5.41
CA GLY A 52 8.54 1.09 6.13
C GLY A 52 9.77 1.29 5.25
N GLU A 53 9.61 1.52 3.94
CA GLU A 53 10.74 1.84 3.04
C GLU A 53 11.42 3.17 3.44
N THR A 54 10.64 4.23 3.67
CA THR A 54 11.15 5.50 4.20
C THR A 54 11.26 5.42 5.72
N LYS A 55 12.49 5.31 6.24
CA LYS A 55 12.77 5.17 7.69
C LYS A 55 13.13 6.48 8.39
N VAL A 56 13.73 7.41 7.66
CA VAL A 56 14.21 8.70 8.19
C VAL A 56 13.73 9.79 7.25
N TRP A 57 13.40 10.96 7.81
CA TRP A 57 13.05 12.10 6.97
C TRP A 57 14.23 12.55 6.11
N GLN A 58 13.96 13.13 4.95
CA GLN A 58 15.00 13.66 4.06
C GLN A 58 14.55 14.94 3.36
N TYR A 59 15.49 15.87 3.22
CA TYR A 59 15.28 17.13 2.50
C TYR A 59 15.64 16.98 1.02
N ILE A 60 14.75 17.43 0.15
CA ILE A 60 14.88 17.33 -1.30
C ILE A 60 14.60 18.69 -1.91
N THR A 61 15.62 19.27 -2.56
CA THR A 61 15.46 20.57 -3.24
C THR A 61 14.65 20.41 -4.52
N LEU A 62 13.47 21.02 -4.57
CA LEU A 62 12.67 21.10 -5.80
C LEU A 62 13.10 22.30 -6.64
N MET A 63 13.16 23.49 -6.03
CA MET A 63 13.58 24.76 -6.62
C MET A 63 14.46 25.52 -5.62
N LYS A 64 15.12 26.60 -6.04
CA LYS A 64 15.97 27.44 -5.16
C LYS A 64 15.24 27.93 -3.90
N SER A 65 13.93 28.15 -4.01
CA SER A 65 13.06 28.63 -2.91
C SER A 65 12.15 27.56 -2.30
N ILE A 66 12.21 26.28 -2.74
CA ILE A 66 11.27 25.24 -2.30
C ILE A 66 12.01 23.93 -2.00
N TYR A 67 11.89 23.47 -0.76
CA TYR A 67 12.32 22.16 -0.29
C TYR A 67 11.11 21.26 -0.05
N LEU A 68 11.25 19.99 -0.39
CA LEU A 68 10.32 18.92 -0.07
C LEU A 68 10.91 18.09 1.05
N ILE A 69 10.08 17.65 1.99
CA ILE A 69 10.47 16.75 3.07
C ILE A 69 9.71 15.45 2.89
N ASP A 70 10.42 14.37 2.62
CA ASP A 70 9.86 13.02 2.61
C ASP A 70 9.87 12.48 4.03
N CYS A 71 8.71 12.19 4.60
CA CYS A 71 8.58 11.67 5.97
C CYS A 71 8.24 10.17 5.96
N PRO A 72 8.67 9.41 6.98
CA PRO A 72 8.18 8.06 7.22
C PRO A 72 6.65 8.00 7.26
N GLY A 73 6.08 6.84 6.92
CA GLY A 73 4.64 6.63 7.06
C GLY A 73 4.23 6.63 8.53
N THR A 74 3.24 7.45 8.88
CA THR A 74 2.71 7.53 10.25
C THR A 74 1.38 6.79 10.33
N VAL A 75 1.21 5.99 11.37
CA VAL A 75 -0.04 5.28 11.68
C VAL A 75 -0.51 5.82 13.02
N GLN A 76 -1.73 6.34 13.10
CA GLN A 76 -2.30 6.71 14.38
C GLN A 76 -2.76 5.44 15.10
N PRO A 77 -2.38 5.21 16.36
CA PRO A 77 -2.74 3.99 17.10
C PRO A 77 -4.23 3.94 17.49
N SER A 78 -4.97 5.05 17.37
CA SER A 78 -6.37 5.13 17.75
C SER A 78 -7.30 4.92 16.54
N GLY A 79 -8.04 3.81 16.54
CA GLY A 79 -9.27 3.67 15.75
C GLY A 79 -9.23 2.80 14.49
N ASN A 80 -8.12 2.12 14.19
CA ASN A 80 -8.11 1.10 13.13
C ASN A 80 -8.15 -0.29 13.78
N SER A 81 -9.06 -1.16 13.31
CA SER A 81 -9.01 -2.58 13.65
C SER A 81 -7.78 -3.23 12.99
N ASP A 82 -7.39 -4.41 13.47
CA ASP A 82 -6.22 -5.12 12.94
C ASP A 82 -6.42 -5.47 11.45
N GLU A 83 -7.65 -5.79 11.04
CA GLU A 83 -8.01 -6.03 9.64
C GLU A 83 -7.79 -4.78 8.79
N ASP A 84 -8.19 -3.62 9.30
CA ASP A 84 -8.05 -2.35 8.61
C ASP A 84 -6.57 -1.96 8.42
N ALA A 85 -5.72 -2.24 9.40
CA ALA A 85 -4.29 -1.99 9.30
C ALA A 85 -3.63 -2.90 8.25
N VAL A 86 -4.02 -4.18 8.21
CA VAL A 86 -3.52 -5.14 7.21
C VAL A 86 -3.98 -4.75 5.81
N LEU A 87 -5.27 -4.48 5.62
CA LEU A 87 -5.83 -4.17 4.30
C LEU A 87 -5.33 -2.83 3.74
N LYS A 88 -5.04 -1.85 4.59
CA LYS A 88 -4.40 -0.57 4.18
C LYS A 88 -2.90 -0.70 3.86
N GLY A 89 -2.31 -1.89 3.95
CA GLY A 89 -0.89 -2.10 3.64
C GLY A 89 0.07 -1.48 4.64
N VAL A 90 -0.38 -1.31 5.89
CA VAL A 90 0.44 -0.79 6.98
C VAL A 90 1.39 -1.87 7.52
N VAL A 91 0.89 -3.11 7.58
CA VAL A 91 1.61 -4.28 8.08
C VAL A 91 2.24 -5.07 6.93
N ARG A 92 3.38 -5.69 7.18
CA ARG A 92 4.03 -6.60 6.21
C ARG A 92 3.31 -7.94 6.22
N ILE A 93 2.70 -8.31 5.10
CA ILE A 93 1.94 -9.56 4.94
C ILE A 93 2.81 -10.79 5.26
N GLU A 94 4.11 -10.73 4.96
CA GLU A 94 5.05 -11.83 5.21
C GLU A 94 5.20 -12.14 6.71
N GLN A 95 4.89 -11.19 7.59
CA GLN A 95 4.97 -11.35 9.04
C GLN A 95 3.69 -11.89 9.67
N LEU A 96 2.60 -11.98 8.89
CA LEU A 96 1.33 -12.53 9.38
C LEU A 96 1.46 -14.04 9.56
N ARG A 97 1.08 -14.53 10.74
CA ARG A 97 1.05 -15.95 11.07
C ARG A 97 -0.19 -16.63 10.53
N GLN A 98 -1.36 -16.02 10.74
CA GLN A 98 -2.66 -16.43 10.21
C GLN A 98 -3.13 -15.33 9.26
N ALA A 99 -2.85 -15.49 7.96
CA ALA A 99 -3.21 -14.49 6.96
C ALA A 99 -4.65 -14.67 6.46
N ASP A 100 -5.20 -15.87 6.66
CA ASP A 100 -6.55 -16.30 6.34
C ASP A 100 -7.62 -15.52 7.13
N ASP A 101 -7.34 -15.15 8.38
CA ASP A 101 -8.22 -14.33 9.24
C ASP A 101 -8.69 -13.01 8.59
N TYR A 102 -7.91 -12.49 7.63
CA TYR A 102 -8.19 -11.21 6.96
C TYR A 102 -8.92 -11.37 5.62
N ILE A 103 -9.11 -12.60 5.14
CA ILE A 103 -9.65 -12.86 3.80
C ILE A 103 -11.17 -12.68 3.78
N GLU A 104 -11.87 -13.03 4.85
CA GLU A 104 -13.32 -12.79 4.94
C GLU A 104 -13.65 -11.32 4.72
N GLU A 105 -12.99 -10.42 5.46
CA GLU A 105 -13.17 -8.97 5.32
C GLU A 105 -12.73 -8.47 3.93
N LEU A 106 -11.67 -9.04 3.34
CA LEU A 106 -11.26 -8.71 1.97
C LEU A 106 -12.34 -9.07 0.95
N LEU A 107 -12.93 -10.27 1.06
CA LEU A 107 -13.97 -10.74 0.15
C LEU A 107 -15.27 -9.92 0.31
N LEU A 108 -15.53 -9.36 1.50
CA LEU A 108 -16.64 -8.43 1.73
C LEU A 108 -16.41 -7.05 1.09
N ARG A 109 -15.16 -6.58 1.01
CA ARG A 109 -14.81 -5.27 0.42
C ARG A 109 -14.76 -5.28 -1.10
N VAL A 110 -14.42 -6.41 -1.70
CA VAL A 110 -14.25 -6.55 -3.15
C VAL A 110 -15.48 -7.21 -3.75
N LYS A 111 -16.03 -6.64 -4.83
CA LYS A 111 -17.20 -7.24 -5.47
C LYS A 111 -16.86 -8.64 -6.02
N PRO A 112 -17.76 -9.64 -5.88
CA PRO A 112 -17.52 -11.02 -6.33
C PRO A 112 -17.06 -11.12 -7.79
N GLU A 113 -17.57 -10.28 -8.69
CA GLU A 113 -17.21 -10.33 -10.13
C GLU A 113 -15.72 -10.05 -10.37
N TYR A 114 -15.11 -9.21 -9.53
CA TYR A 114 -13.68 -8.93 -9.61
C TYR A 114 -12.81 -10.08 -9.09
N ILE A 115 -13.27 -10.75 -8.03
CA ILE A 115 -12.63 -11.94 -7.47
C ILE A 115 -12.70 -13.07 -8.51
N GLN A 116 -13.90 -13.33 -9.06
CA GLN A 116 -14.14 -14.31 -10.12
C GLN A 116 -13.25 -14.05 -11.34
N ARG A 117 -13.18 -12.81 -11.82
CA ARG A 117 -12.34 -12.47 -12.98
C ARG A 117 -10.84 -12.63 -12.70
N THR A 118 -10.39 -12.27 -11.50
CA THR A 118 -8.97 -12.25 -11.15
C THR A 118 -8.43 -13.64 -10.86
N TYR A 119 -9.21 -14.46 -10.14
CA TYR A 119 -8.79 -15.78 -9.69
C TYR A 119 -9.44 -16.91 -10.48
N GLY A 120 -10.50 -16.64 -11.25
CA GLY A 120 -11.26 -17.64 -12.01
C GLY A 120 -11.91 -18.70 -11.12
N ILE A 121 -12.36 -18.28 -9.93
CA ILE A 121 -13.13 -19.09 -8.98
C ILE A 121 -14.54 -18.54 -9.04
N MET A 122 -15.50 -19.35 -9.51
CA MET A 122 -16.84 -18.88 -9.82
C MET A 122 -17.68 -18.70 -8.56
N ASP A 123 -17.63 -19.66 -7.65
CA ASP A 123 -18.44 -19.67 -6.43
C ASP A 123 -17.61 -20.22 -5.27
N TRP A 124 -17.92 -19.77 -4.05
CA TRP A 124 -17.32 -20.23 -2.80
C TRP A 124 -18.34 -20.12 -1.67
N LYS A 125 -18.26 -21.01 -0.68
CA LYS A 125 -19.14 -21.02 0.49
C LYS A 125 -18.69 -20.03 1.55
N ASP A 126 -17.40 -19.99 1.81
CA ASP A 126 -16.74 -19.13 2.80
C ASP A 126 -15.31 -18.81 2.34
N HIS A 127 -14.58 -18.05 3.16
CA HIS A 127 -13.20 -17.67 2.84
C HIS A 127 -12.24 -18.87 2.81
N ILE A 128 -12.52 -19.95 3.55
CA ILE A 128 -11.66 -21.15 3.57
C ILE A 128 -11.84 -21.93 2.27
N ASP A 129 -13.08 -22.20 1.86
CA ASP A 129 -13.40 -22.87 0.58
C ASP A 129 -12.81 -22.08 -0.60
N PHE A 130 -12.92 -20.75 -0.58
CA PHE A 130 -12.26 -19.90 -1.58
C PHE A 130 -10.74 -20.11 -1.62
N LEU A 131 -10.07 -20.12 -0.45
CA LEU A 131 -8.62 -20.27 -0.36
C LEU A 131 -8.15 -21.67 -0.74
N GLU A 132 -8.91 -22.72 -0.43
CA GLU A 132 -8.62 -24.08 -0.87
C GLU A 132 -8.68 -24.19 -2.39
N GLN A 133 -9.78 -23.73 -3.00
CA GLN A 133 -9.93 -23.70 -4.46
C GLN A 133 -8.82 -22.89 -5.12
N TYR A 134 -8.47 -21.73 -4.54
CA TYR A 134 -7.39 -20.90 -5.05
C TYR A 134 -6.04 -21.57 -4.93
N GLY A 135 -5.71 -22.11 -3.75
CA GLY A 135 -4.46 -22.79 -3.43
C GLY A 135 -4.21 -23.99 -4.35
N THR A 136 -5.25 -24.82 -4.58
CA THR A 136 -5.19 -25.92 -5.56
C THR A 136 -4.90 -25.41 -6.96
N LYS A 137 -5.62 -24.36 -7.40
CA LYS A 137 -5.49 -23.81 -8.75
C LYS A 137 -4.09 -23.26 -9.06
N ILE A 138 -3.46 -22.61 -8.08
CA ILE A 138 -2.11 -22.04 -8.24
C ILE A 138 -0.99 -23.05 -7.91
N GLY A 139 -1.34 -24.29 -7.54
CA GLY A 139 -0.37 -25.33 -7.17
C GLY A 139 0.39 -25.03 -5.88
N LYS A 140 -0.15 -24.20 -4.98
CA LYS A 140 0.42 -23.95 -3.65
C LYS A 140 -0.09 -25.04 -2.71
N LEU A 141 0.59 -26.17 -2.73
CA LEU A 141 0.23 -27.35 -1.96
C LEU A 141 1.30 -27.64 -0.90
N LEU A 142 0.84 -28.08 0.27
CA LEU A 142 1.66 -28.66 1.32
C LEU A 142 2.10 -30.09 0.94
N LYS A 143 2.99 -30.66 1.75
CA LYS A 143 3.32 -32.08 1.66
C LYS A 143 2.06 -32.91 1.90
N GLY A 144 1.72 -33.77 0.94
CA GLY A 144 0.47 -34.55 0.96
C GLY A 144 -0.58 -34.08 -0.05
N GLY A 145 -0.34 -32.95 -0.74
CA GLY A 145 -1.23 -32.46 -1.78
C GLY A 145 -2.38 -31.57 -1.27
N GLU A 146 -2.42 -31.30 0.03
CA GLU A 146 -3.38 -30.37 0.63
C GLU A 146 -3.04 -28.92 0.27
N PRO A 147 -4.03 -28.06 -0.04
CA PRO A 147 -3.79 -26.65 -0.33
C PRO A 147 -3.18 -25.89 0.86
N ASP A 148 -2.17 -25.06 0.58
CA ASP A 148 -1.59 -24.14 1.56
C ASP A 148 -2.46 -22.88 1.67
N ILE A 149 -3.44 -22.93 2.57
CA ILE A 149 -4.41 -21.85 2.83
C ILE A 149 -3.70 -20.54 3.20
N ASN A 150 -2.68 -20.61 4.04
CA ASN A 150 -1.98 -19.42 4.52
C ASN A 150 -1.17 -18.75 3.40
N ALA A 151 -0.49 -19.54 2.56
CA ALA A 151 0.22 -19.01 1.40
C ALA A 151 -0.74 -18.41 0.37
N ALA A 152 -1.88 -19.06 0.12
CA ALA A 152 -2.93 -18.54 -0.74
C ALA A 152 -3.47 -17.20 -0.21
N ALA A 153 -3.74 -17.10 1.09
CA ALA A 153 -4.22 -15.89 1.74
C ALA A 153 -3.23 -14.73 1.61
N LYS A 154 -1.94 -14.99 1.86
CA LYS A 154 -0.87 -13.98 1.67
C LYS A 154 -0.84 -13.43 0.25
N LEU A 155 -1.02 -14.29 -0.75
CA LEU A 155 -1.07 -13.87 -2.15
C LEU A 155 -2.29 -12.98 -2.43
N CYS A 156 -3.47 -13.33 -1.92
CA CYS A 156 -4.67 -12.51 -2.05
C CYS A 156 -4.49 -11.12 -1.42
N LEU A 157 -3.93 -11.05 -0.20
CA LEU A 157 -3.63 -9.78 0.47
C LEU A 157 -2.63 -8.93 -0.33
N HIS A 158 -1.61 -9.56 -0.93
CA HIS A 158 -0.66 -8.85 -1.78
C HIS A 158 -1.32 -8.30 -3.04
N ASP A 159 -2.18 -9.10 -3.69
CA ASP A 159 -2.90 -8.69 -4.88
C ASP A 159 -3.85 -7.52 -4.60
N PHE A 160 -4.50 -7.51 -3.43
CA PHE A 160 -5.30 -6.39 -2.96
C PHE A 160 -4.47 -5.13 -2.69
N GLN A 161 -3.40 -5.22 -1.88
CA GLN A 161 -2.55 -4.07 -1.55
C GLN A 161 -1.83 -3.47 -2.77
N ARG A 162 -1.62 -4.25 -3.83
CA ARG A 162 -0.99 -3.79 -5.09
C ARG A 162 -2.00 -3.29 -6.12
N GLY A 163 -3.30 -3.31 -5.81
CA GLY A 163 -4.37 -2.86 -6.70
C GLY A 163 -4.63 -3.78 -7.88
N ARG A 164 -4.24 -5.06 -7.79
CA ARG A 164 -4.64 -6.09 -8.77
C ARG A 164 -6.10 -6.47 -8.55
N LEU A 165 -6.53 -6.53 -7.29
CA LEU A 165 -7.93 -6.48 -6.92
C LEU A 165 -8.35 -5.01 -6.70
N PRO A 166 -9.46 -4.57 -7.30
CA PRO A 166 -9.97 -3.22 -7.15
C PRO A 166 -10.72 -3.00 -5.83
#